data_AF-A0A257W8M9-F1
#
_entry.id   AF-A0A257W8M9-F1
#
_cell.length_a   1.000
_cell.length_b   1.000
_cell.length_c   1.000
_cell.angle_alpha   90.00
_cell.angle_beta   90.00
_cell.angle_gamma   90.00
#
_symmetry.space_group_name_H-M   'P 1'
#
loop_
_entity.id
_entity.type
_entity.pdbx_description
1 polymer ?
#
loop_
_entity_poly.entity_id
_entity_poly.type
_entity_poly.pdbx_seq_one_letter_code
_entity_poly.pdbx_strand_id
1 'polypeptide(L)'
;MILFTERISSRLTYFAEFLSGECLDQGLVITSDKEQYLSSSEPRINYSPHKLADKEIHIIPEGLLFEKHIQSQAIVCQDWQGMPAFFFTGGDIPFDLFSAAF
;
A
#
# COMPACT_ATOMS: atom_id res chain seq x y z
N MET A 1 13.73 -0.77 -3.10
CA MET A 1 12.29 -0.49 -3.41
C MET A 1 11.84 0.81 -2.75
N ILE A 2 11.00 1.60 -3.42
CA ILE A 2 10.43 2.84 -2.88
C ILE A 2 8.89 2.79 -2.90
N LEU A 3 8.27 3.22 -1.81
CA LEU A 3 6.82 3.30 -1.62
C LEU A 3 6.39 4.77 -1.52
N PHE A 4 5.58 5.25 -2.45
CA PHE A 4 4.95 6.56 -2.36
C PHE A 4 3.61 6.48 -1.62
N THR A 5 3.34 7.48 -0.78
CA THR A 5 2.03 7.74 -0.18
C THR A 5 1.82 9.25 -0.07
N GLU A 6 0.58 9.73 -0.20
CA GLU A 6 0.25 11.15 0.05
C GLU A 6 0.41 11.52 1.53
N ARG A 7 0.29 10.53 2.44
CA ARG A 7 0.43 10.74 3.88
C ARG A 7 1.14 9.57 4.53
N ILE A 8 2.25 9.86 5.19
CA ILE A 8 2.95 8.91 6.06
C ILE A 8 2.19 8.86 7.39
N SER A 9 1.60 7.71 7.72
CA SER A 9 0.90 7.47 9.00
C SER A 9 1.69 6.49 9.86
N SER A 10 1.52 6.53 11.18
CA SER A 10 2.21 5.61 12.10
C SER A 10 1.94 4.14 11.78
N ARG A 11 0.71 3.80 11.34
CA ARG A 11 0.36 2.42 10.95
C ARG A 11 1.05 2.00 9.65
N LEU A 12 1.10 2.90 8.66
CA LEU A 12 1.81 2.63 7.41
C LEU A 12 3.32 2.50 7.65
N THR A 13 3.90 3.36 8.50
CA THR A 13 5.30 3.26 8.90
C THR A 13 5.60 1.93 9.57
N TYR A 14 4.80 1.56 10.58
CA TYR A 14 4.93 0.26 11.24
C TYR A 14 4.83 -0.91 10.26
N PHE A 15 3.85 -0.88 9.37
CA PHE A 15 3.66 -1.94 8.38
C PHE A 15 4.84 -2.04 7.40
N ALA A 16 5.36 -0.91 6.92
CA ALA A 16 6.51 -0.89 6.03
C ALA A 16 7.80 -1.34 6.72
N GLU A 17 7.99 -1.02 8.00
CA GLU A 17 9.09 -1.53 8.83
C GLU A 17 8.98 -3.05 9.00
N PHE A 18 7.78 -3.56 9.31
CA PHE A 18 7.49 -5.00 9.38
C PHE A 18 7.81 -5.71 8.06
N LEU A 19 7.31 -5.20 6.93
CA LEU A 19 7.61 -5.76 5.60
C LEU A 19 9.10 -5.76 5.31
N SER A 20 9.81 -4.69 5.68
CA SER A 20 11.26 -4.57 5.47
C SER A 20 12.08 -5.54 6.30
N GLY A 21 11.60 -5.93 7.49
CA GLY A 21 12.30 -6.85 8.38
C GLY A 21 11.98 -8.32 8.14
N GLU A 22 10.72 -8.62 7.81
CA GLU A 22 10.21 -9.99 7.82
C GLU A 22 9.95 -10.57 6.42
N CYS A 23 9.69 -9.72 5.42
CA CYS A 23 9.23 -10.16 4.10
C CYS A 23 10.18 -9.84 2.95
N LEU A 24 11.09 -8.88 3.12
CA LEU A 24 11.94 -8.37 2.05
C LEU A 24 13.41 -8.43 2.47
N ASP A 25 14.27 -8.96 1.60
CA ASP A 25 15.73 -8.93 1.81
C ASP A 25 16.31 -7.51 1.71
N GLN A 26 15.59 -6.60 1.06
CA GLN A 26 15.94 -5.18 0.91
C GLN A 26 14.83 -4.31 1.50
N GLY A 27 15.23 -3.31 2.28
CA GLY A 27 14.28 -2.41 2.94
C GLY A 27 13.38 -1.63 1.98
N LEU A 28 12.17 -1.35 2.46
CA LEU A 28 11.18 -0.50 1.80
C LEU A 28 11.35 0.94 2.28
N VAL A 29 11.69 1.85 1.37
CA VAL A 29 11.77 3.29 1.69
C VAL A 29 10.42 3.93 1.44
N ILE A 30 9.77 4.44 2.49
CA ILE A 30 8.55 5.24 2.35
C ILE A 30 8.91 6.68 2.00
N THR A 31 8.19 7.27 1.06
CA THR A 31 8.26 8.70 0.76
C THR A 31 6.89 9.30 0.51
N SER A 32 6.76 10.59 0.79
CA SER A 32 5.65 11.43 0.31
C SER A 32 6.13 12.49 -0.69
N ASP A 33 7.42 12.46 -1.05
CA ASP A 33 8.01 13.29 -2.07
C ASP A 33 7.82 12.62 -3.44
N LYS A 34 6.95 13.22 -4.26
CA LYS A 34 6.63 12.75 -5.59
C LYS A 34 7.83 12.85 -6.55
N GLU A 35 8.68 13.86 -6.41
CA GLU A 35 9.86 14.01 -7.28
C GLU A 35 10.90 12.94 -6.96
N GLN A 36 11.14 12.67 -5.67
CA GLN A 36 11.99 11.57 -5.22
C GLN A 36 11.47 10.23 -5.75
N TYR A 37 10.15 10.01 -5.69
CA TYR A 37 9.53 8.78 -6.20
C TYR A 37 9.67 8.62 -7.72
N LEU A 38 9.36 9.68 -8.48
CA LEU A 38 9.39 9.64 -9.94
C LEU A 38 10.81 9.51 -10.51
N SER A 39 11.80 10.08 -9.82
CA SER A 39 13.21 10.03 -10.22
C SER A 39 13.94 8.75 -9.78
N SER A 40 13.32 7.92 -8.92
CA SER A 40 13.91 6.69 -8.42
C SER A 40 14.10 5.63 -9.51
N SER A 41 15.27 5.00 -9.53
CA SER A 41 15.58 3.79 -10.33
C SER A 41 15.17 2.49 -9.66
N GLU A 42 14.75 2.54 -8.38
CA GLU A 42 14.30 1.38 -7.62
C GLU A 42 12.92 0.90 -8.09
N PRO A 43 12.55 -0.37 -7.83
CA PRO A 43 11.16 -0.80 -7.96
C PRO A 43 10.22 0.12 -7.17
N ARG A 44 9.08 0.46 -7.77
CA ARG A 44 8.17 1.50 -7.27
C ARG A 44 6.80 0.94 -6.95
N ILE A 45 6.34 1.19 -5.73
CA ILE A 45 4.95 0.97 -5.31
C ILE A 45 4.31 2.34 -5.09
N ASN A 46 3.17 2.58 -5.72
CA ASN A 46 2.35 3.76 -5.49
C ASN A 46 1.17 3.36 -4.60
N TYR A 47 1.12 3.91 -3.38
CA TYR A 47 0.03 3.72 -2.43
C TYR A 47 -0.75 5.03 -2.25
N SER A 48 -1.53 5.37 -3.27
CA SER A 48 -2.33 6.59 -3.32
C SER A 48 -3.56 6.44 -4.24
N PRO A 49 -4.51 7.39 -4.26
CA PRO A 49 -5.72 7.27 -5.08
C PRO A 49 -5.47 7.28 -6.59
N HIS A 50 -4.34 7.81 -7.07
CA HIS A 50 -4.10 8.06 -8.49
C HIS A 50 -2.73 7.54 -8.94
N LYS A 51 -2.66 7.00 -10.16
CA LYS A 51 -1.39 6.59 -10.78
C LYS A 51 -0.46 7.79 -10.94
N LEU A 52 0.84 7.56 -10.74
CA LEU A 52 1.88 8.59 -10.87
C LEU A 52 2.82 8.35 -12.05
N ALA A 53 3.03 7.09 -12.44
CA ALA A 53 3.85 6.69 -13.57
C ALA A 53 3.30 5.43 -14.26
N ASP A 54 3.72 5.19 -15.51
CA ASP A 54 3.33 3.98 -16.26
C ASP A 54 3.97 2.70 -15.70
N LYS A 55 5.18 2.83 -15.12
CA LYS A 55 5.95 1.72 -14.54
C LYS A 55 5.96 1.83 -13.02
N GLU A 56 4.87 1.37 -12.41
CA GLU A 56 4.70 1.23 -10.96
C GLU A 56 3.72 0.08 -10.67
N ILE A 57 3.74 -0.41 -9.44
CA ILE A 57 2.63 -1.20 -8.90
C ILE A 57 1.71 -0.22 -8.18
N HIS A 58 0.49 -0.05 -8.66
CA HIS A 58 -0.50 0.83 -8.03
C HIS A 58 -1.42 0.06 -7.08
N ILE A 59 -1.39 0.44 -5.80
CA ILE A 59 -2.29 -0.05 -4.76
C ILE A 59 -3.09 1.15 -4.27
N ILE A 60 -4.42 1.08 -4.34
CA ILE A 60 -5.27 2.16 -3.85
C ILE A 60 -5.55 1.89 -2.37
N PRO A 61 -5.27 2.86 -1.48
CA PRO A 61 -5.54 2.70 -0.05
C PRO A 61 -7.03 2.63 0.24
N GLU A 62 -7.44 1.61 0.99
CA GLU A 62 -8.82 1.33 1.42
C GLU A 62 -8.80 0.57 2.75
N GLY A 63 -9.62 0.99 3.71
CA GLY A 63 -9.69 0.35 5.03
C GLY A 63 -8.73 0.92 6.06
N LEU A 64 -8.03 0.05 6.80
CA LEU A 64 -7.59 0.33 8.17
C LEU A 64 -6.42 1.30 8.31
N LEU A 65 -5.49 1.36 7.36
CA LEU A 65 -4.23 2.08 7.56
C LEU A 65 -4.41 3.59 7.76
N PHE A 66 -5.53 4.15 7.33
CA PHE A 66 -5.83 5.58 7.43
C PHE A 66 -7.06 5.94 8.29
N GLU A 67 -7.67 4.95 8.93
CA GLU A 67 -8.80 5.12 9.86
C GLU A 67 -8.46 5.93 11.10
N LYS A 68 -9.26 6.94 11.44
CA LYS A 68 -8.98 7.81 12.60
C LYS A 68 -9.59 7.32 13.90
N HIS A 69 -10.62 6.49 13.81
CA HIS A 69 -11.43 6.07 14.95
C HIS A 69 -11.69 4.57 14.90
N ILE A 70 -11.94 3.97 16.05
CA ILE A 70 -12.40 2.59 16.13
C ILE A 70 -13.87 2.59 15.68
N GLN A 71 -14.13 1.98 14.53
CA GLN A 71 -15.47 1.87 13.98
C GLN A 71 -15.67 0.49 13.35
N SER A 72 -16.93 0.08 13.27
CA SER A 72 -17.29 -1.17 12.61
C SER A 72 -16.96 -1.10 11.12
N GLN A 73 -16.31 -2.13 10.60
CA GLN A 73 -15.94 -2.25 9.20
C GLN A 73 -16.84 -3.29 8.54
N ALA A 74 -17.51 -2.92 7.45
CA ALA A 74 -18.26 -3.85 6.64
C ALA A 74 -17.30 -4.58 5.70
N ILE A 75 -16.72 -5.69 6.16
CA ILE A 75 -15.74 -6.46 5.39
C ILE A 75 -16.48 -7.35 4.38
N VAL A 76 -16.32 -7.03 3.10
CA VAL A 76 -16.74 -7.88 1.99
C VAL A 76 -15.53 -8.68 1.53
N CYS A 77 -15.54 -9.98 1.80
CA CYS A 77 -14.50 -10.89 1.34
C CYS A 77 -14.88 -11.49 -0.03
N GLN A 78 -13.92 -11.52 -0.95
CA GLN A 78 -14.09 -12.14 -2.27
C GLN A 78 -12.83 -12.94 -2.63
N ASP A 79 -12.93 -13.81 -3.62
CA ASP A 79 -11.79 -14.57 -4.13
C ASP A 79 -10.94 -13.71 -5.08
N TRP A 80 -9.65 -13.68 -4.83
CA TRP A 80 -8.65 -13.18 -5.76
C TRP A 80 -7.59 -14.25 -6.00
N GLN A 81 -7.60 -14.82 -7.22
CA GLN A 81 -6.65 -15.85 -7.65
C GLN A 81 -6.64 -17.10 -6.74
N GLY A 82 -7.81 -17.52 -6.24
CA GLY A 82 -7.93 -18.68 -5.34
C GLY A 82 -7.64 -18.36 -3.88
N MET A 83 -7.49 -17.08 -3.53
CA MET A 83 -7.17 -16.62 -2.18
C MET A 83 -8.20 -15.58 -1.70
N PRO A 84 -8.73 -15.70 -0.47
CA PRO A 84 -9.67 -14.71 0.06
C PRO A 84 -8.97 -13.37 0.26
N ALA A 85 -9.57 -12.31 -0.27
CA ALA A 85 -9.13 -10.93 -0.13
C ALA A 85 -10.31 -10.04 0.31
N PHE A 86 -10.00 -8.84 0.80
CA PHE A 86 -10.96 -7.81 1.23
C PHE A 86 -10.33 -6.43 1.05
N PHE A 87 -11.13 -5.36 1.20
CA PHE A 87 -10.77 -3.98 0.81
C PHE A 87 -10.55 -3.80 -0.69
N PHE A 88 -11.46 -4.32 -1.52
CA PHE A 88 -11.34 -4.27 -2.99
C PHE A 88 -11.32 -2.85 -3.55
N THR A 89 -10.40 -2.59 -4.48
CA THR A 89 -10.18 -1.31 -5.16
C THR A 89 -9.82 -1.52 -6.63
N GLY A 90 -9.64 -0.42 -7.38
CA GLY A 90 -9.33 -0.43 -8.82
C GLY A 90 -7.83 -0.38 -9.17
N GLY A 91 -6.92 -0.74 -8.25
CA GLY A 91 -5.47 -0.73 -8.49
C GLY A 91 -4.99 -1.90 -9.36
N ASP A 92 -3.67 -1.95 -9.61
CA ASP A 92 -3.04 -3.11 -10.27
C ASP A 92 -3.15 -4.36 -9.37
N ILE A 93 -3.12 -4.16 -8.05
CA ILE A 93 -3.64 -5.12 -7.07
C ILE A 93 -5.07 -4.68 -6.74
N PRO A 94 -6.10 -5.55 -6.94
CA PRO A 94 -7.50 -5.13 -6.91
C PRO A 94 -8.06 -4.98 -5.49
N PHE A 95 -7.19 -4.79 -4.50
CA PHE A 95 -7.56 -4.53 -3.12
C PHE A 95 -6.40 -3.85 -2.39
N ASP A 96 -6.69 -3.20 -1.27
CA ASP A 96 -5.66 -2.68 -0.40
C ASP A 96 -4.93 -3.81 0.33
N LEU A 97 -3.88 -4.31 -0.31
CA LEU A 97 -3.00 -5.33 0.22
C LEU A 97 -2.40 -4.94 1.57
N PHE A 98 -2.12 -3.65 1.77
CA PHE A 98 -1.44 -3.19 2.98
C PHE A 98 -2.40 -3.13 4.16
N SER A 99 -3.62 -2.65 3.95
CA SER A 99 -4.67 -2.72 4.98
C SER A 99 -5.13 -4.14 5.26
N ALA A 100 -5.10 -5.04 4.27
CA ALA A 100 -5.45 -6.45 4.48
C ALA A 100 -4.39 -7.23 5.28
N ALA A 101 -3.13 -6.80 5.21
CA ALA A 101 -2.00 -7.46 5.88
C ALA A 101 -1.61 -6.85 7.24
N PHE A 102 -2.03 -5.62 7.53
CA PHE A 102 -1.83 -4.94 8.83
C PHE A 102 -2.77 -5.48 9.92
#